data_AF-A0A8B6HLB4-F1
#
_entry.id   AF-A0A8B6HLB4-F1
#
_cell.length_a   1.000
_cell.length_b   1.000
_cell.length_c   1.000
_cell.angle_alpha   90.00
_cell.angle_beta   90.00
_cell.angle_gamma   90.00
#
_symmetry.space_group_name_H-M   'P 1'
#
loop_
_entity.id
_entity.type
_entity.pdbx_description
1 polymer ?
#
loop_
_entity_poly.entity_id
_entity_poly.type
_entity_poly.pdbx_seq_one_letter_code
_entity_poly.pdbx_strand_id
1 'polypeptide(L)'
;MVTDQSSQNKIFSSQNTISSSQTTASTIEDVNREHYVDLLNNYLNSRKVSAISLSIQRWKDSSKRTRRRYQGLFKECFYTIIDTFFPGEYDDIFNNICEDDEHQDEDDNGNSKLITALVESYEKSSAWQVRRQVLSVLAMKLSFRQLINYKPGLTEYRYYVAQKHSILYGCAIPPSETCKTRNKMDQEKL
;
A
#
# COMPACT_ATOMS: atom_id res chain seq x y z
N MET A 1 -62.93 -51.51 -30.34
CA MET A 1 -63.29 -50.29 -29.58
C MET A 1 -62.09 -49.93 -28.73
N VAL A 2 -61.09 -49.23 -29.28
CA VAL A 2 -60.97 -47.76 -29.45
C VAL A 2 -60.17 -47.15 -28.28
N THR A 3 -58.89 -46.83 -28.61
CA THR A 3 -57.95 -45.77 -28.13
C THR A 3 -57.55 -45.76 -26.65
N ASP A 4 -56.28 -45.95 -26.25
CA ASP A 4 -55.01 -45.26 -26.58
C ASP A 4 -54.99 -43.77 -26.19
N GLN A 5 -54.26 -43.45 -25.11
CA GLN A 5 -53.60 -42.15 -24.89
C GLN A 5 -52.29 -42.35 -24.12
N SER A 6 -51.24 -42.69 -24.87
CA SER A 6 -49.92 -42.10 -24.69
C SER A 6 -49.98 -40.60 -25.02
N SER A 7 -49.44 -39.70 -24.18
CA SER A 7 -48.64 -38.54 -24.63
C SER A 7 -48.20 -37.57 -23.53
N GLN A 8 -46.86 -37.50 -23.39
CA GLN A 8 -46.03 -36.29 -23.41
C GLN A 8 -46.10 -35.26 -22.27
N ASN A 9 -45.15 -35.38 -21.34
CA ASN A 9 -44.61 -34.23 -20.62
C ASN A 9 -43.70 -33.43 -21.57
N LYS A 10 -44.15 -32.21 -21.84
CA LYS A 10 -43.62 -31.25 -22.79
C LYS A 10 -42.28 -30.69 -22.29
N ILE A 11 -41.21 -31.03 -23.00
CA ILE A 11 -39.92 -30.35 -22.93
C ILE A 11 -40.16 -28.90 -23.36
N PHE A 12 -40.08 -27.95 -22.44
CA PHE A 12 -40.09 -26.53 -22.78
C PHE A 12 -38.69 -26.12 -23.23
N SER A 13 -38.43 -26.33 -24.52
CA SER A 13 -37.33 -25.72 -25.24
C SER A 13 -37.62 -24.24 -25.41
N SER A 14 -36.92 -23.37 -24.68
CA SER A 14 -36.85 -21.95 -25.01
C SER A 14 -35.67 -21.74 -25.94
N GLN A 15 -35.96 -21.76 -27.23
CA GLN A 15 -35.10 -21.12 -28.22
C GLN A 15 -35.08 -19.62 -27.91
N ASN A 16 -33.94 -19.10 -27.48
CA ASN A 16 -33.73 -17.66 -27.54
C ASN A 16 -33.00 -17.33 -28.84
N THR A 17 -33.82 -16.83 -29.76
CA THR A 17 -33.53 -16.05 -30.95
C THR A 17 -32.15 -15.38 -30.93
N ILE A 18 -31.28 -15.84 -31.83
CA ILE A 18 -30.07 -15.12 -32.23
C ILE A 18 -30.55 -13.94 -33.08
N SER A 19 -30.89 -12.82 -32.44
CA SER A 19 -30.98 -11.53 -33.14
C SER A 19 -29.56 -10.99 -33.26
N SER A 20 -29.01 -11.16 -34.47
CA SER A 20 -27.80 -10.53 -34.94
C SER A 20 -27.89 -9.02 -34.75
N SER A 21 -27.11 -8.50 -33.80
CA SER A 21 -26.68 -7.11 -33.76
C SER A 21 -25.21 -7.13 -33.38
N GLN A 22 -24.40 -6.46 -34.18
CA GLN A 22 -22.94 -6.46 -34.12
C GLN A 22 -22.49 -5.93 -32.75
N THR A 23 -22.13 -6.84 -31.85
CA THR A 23 -21.66 -6.48 -30.50
C THR A 23 -20.16 -6.24 -30.54
N THR A 24 -19.77 -4.97 -30.40
CA THR A 24 -18.40 -4.55 -30.13
C THR A 24 -17.91 -5.14 -28.80
N ALA A 25 -16.65 -5.56 -28.73
CA ALA A 25 -16.05 -6.26 -27.58
C ALA A 25 -16.26 -5.57 -26.22
N SER A 26 -16.34 -4.23 -26.20
CA SER A 26 -16.59 -3.43 -24.98
C SER A 26 -17.97 -3.67 -24.35
N THR A 27 -19.00 -4.01 -25.14
CA THR A 27 -20.36 -4.21 -24.62
C THR A 27 -20.52 -5.58 -23.95
N ILE A 28 -19.75 -6.59 -24.38
CA ILE A 28 -19.79 -7.94 -23.81
C ILE A 28 -19.16 -7.95 -22.41
N GLU A 29 -18.05 -7.22 -22.23
CA GLU A 29 -17.36 -7.12 -20.93
C GLU A 29 -18.20 -6.43 -19.85
N ASP A 30 -18.94 -5.38 -20.21
CA ASP A 30 -19.82 -4.66 -19.28
C ASP A 30 -21.03 -5.52 -18.86
N VAL A 31 -21.65 -6.25 -19.79
CA VAL A 31 -22.77 -7.17 -19.48
C VAL A 31 -22.32 -8.31 -18.56
N ASN A 32 -21.11 -8.84 -18.79
CA ASN A 32 -20.55 -9.89 -17.95
C ASN A 32 -20.26 -9.38 -16.53
N ARG A 33 -19.75 -8.15 -16.39
CA ARG A 33 -19.48 -7.54 -15.08
C ARG A 33 -20.76 -7.40 -14.26
N GLU A 34 -21.85 -6.93 -14.86
CA GLU A 34 -23.14 -6.80 -14.19
C GLU A 34 -23.63 -8.15 -13.68
N HIS A 35 -23.60 -9.18 -14.53
CA HIS A 35 -23.99 -10.54 -14.17
C HIS A 35 -23.18 -11.12 -12.99
N TYR A 36 -21.84 -10.92 -12.95
CA TYR A 36 -21.02 -11.40 -11.84
C TYR A 36 -21.28 -10.64 -10.54
N VAL A 37 -21.55 -9.33 -10.62
CA VAL A 37 -21.92 -8.54 -9.44
C VAL A 37 -23.29 -8.97 -8.90
N ASP A 38 -24.24 -9.29 -9.78
CA ASP A 38 -25.55 -9.82 -9.37
C ASP A 38 -25.42 -11.18 -8.68
N LEU A 39 -24.56 -12.07 -9.20
CA LEU A 39 -24.27 -13.35 -8.55
C LEU A 39 -23.65 -13.17 -7.16
N LEU A 40 -22.69 -12.24 -7.03
CA LEU A 40 -22.09 -11.91 -5.75
C LEU A 40 -23.11 -11.30 -4.78
N ASN A 41 -23.97 -10.40 -5.26
CA ASN A 41 -25.03 -9.80 -4.46
C ASN A 41 -26.03 -10.84 -3.98
N ASN A 42 -26.39 -11.82 -4.80
CA ASN A 42 -27.24 -12.93 -4.38
C ASN A 42 -26.62 -13.73 -3.22
N TYR A 43 -25.31 -13.98 -3.28
CA TYR A 43 -24.58 -14.61 -2.20
C TYR A 43 -24.52 -13.74 -0.93
N LEU A 44 -24.19 -12.45 -1.05
CA LEU A 44 -24.12 -11.53 0.10
C LEU A 44 -25.50 -11.37 0.78
N ASN A 45 -26.57 -11.31 -0.02
CA ASN A 45 -27.95 -11.26 0.46
C ASN A 45 -28.30 -12.52 1.28
N SER A 46 -27.80 -13.70 0.90
CA SER A 46 -28.01 -14.94 1.67
C SER A 46 -27.39 -14.89 3.07
N ARG A 47 -26.31 -14.12 3.25
CA ARG A 47 -25.60 -13.90 4.52
C ARG A 47 -26.02 -12.62 5.25
N LYS A 48 -27.04 -11.90 4.74
CA LYS A 48 -27.56 -10.62 5.28
C LYS A 48 -26.56 -9.46 5.24
N VAL A 49 -25.65 -9.45 4.27
CA VAL A 49 -24.67 -8.37 4.07
C VAL A 49 -25.14 -7.41 2.99
N SER A 50 -24.72 -6.15 3.12
CA SER A 50 -25.09 -5.07 2.22
C SER A 50 -24.67 -5.35 0.78
N ALA A 51 -25.59 -5.20 -0.17
CA ALA A 51 -25.31 -5.40 -1.59
C ALA A 51 -24.31 -4.36 -2.14
N ILE A 52 -23.47 -4.82 -3.07
CA ILE A 52 -22.51 -3.99 -3.80
C ILE A 52 -23.24 -3.36 -4.99
N SER A 53 -23.25 -2.02 -5.05
CA SER A 53 -23.76 -1.30 -6.20
C SER A 53 -22.69 -1.16 -7.27
N LEU A 54 -23.02 -1.45 -8.54
CA LEU A 54 -22.16 -1.17 -9.70
C LEU A 54 -21.88 0.33 -9.91
N SER A 55 -22.57 1.23 -9.19
CA SER A 55 -22.33 2.67 -9.20
C SER A 55 -21.07 3.13 -8.46
N ILE A 56 -20.12 2.21 -8.23
CA ILE A 56 -18.83 2.55 -7.62
C ILE A 56 -18.08 3.46 -8.58
N GLN A 57 -17.96 4.73 -8.17
CA GLN A 57 -17.10 5.67 -8.87
C GLN A 57 -15.66 5.17 -8.80
N ARG A 58 -14.90 5.39 -9.88
CA ARG A 58 -13.48 5.05 -9.96
C ARG A 58 -12.75 5.52 -8.70
N TRP A 59 -11.97 4.61 -8.10
CA TRP A 59 -11.35 4.82 -6.79
C TRP A 59 -10.55 6.14 -6.70
N LYS A 60 -9.79 6.46 -7.76
CA LYS A 60 -8.96 7.67 -7.87
C LYS A 60 -9.78 8.96 -7.80
N ASP A 61 -11.01 8.96 -8.31
CA ASP A 61 -11.88 10.14 -8.44
C ASP A 61 -12.87 10.27 -7.27
N SER A 62 -12.95 9.25 -6.42
CA SER A 62 -13.88 9.21 -5.28
C SER A 62 -13.45 10.10 -4.10
N SER A 63 -14.43 10.70 -3.43
CA SER A 63 -14.20 11.51 -2.23
C SER A 63 -13.70 10.67 -1.04
N LYS A 64 -13.01 11.29 -0.07
CA LYS A 64 -12.56 10.61 1.16
C LYS A 64 -13.71 9.93 1.93
N ARG A 65 -14.90 10.53 1.91
CA ARG A 65 -16.11 9.95 2.53
C ARG A 65 -16.55 8.69 1.78
N THR A 66 -16.57 8.75 0.46
CA THR A 66 -16.95 7.63 -0.40
C THR A 66 -15.97 6.47 -0.26
N ARG A 67 -14.65 6.75 -0.21
CA ARG A 67 -13.61 5.72 0.00
C ARG A 67 -13.80 4.97 1.32
N ARG A 68 -14.05 5.69 2.42
CA ARG A 68 -14.31 5.04 3.72
C ARG A 68 -15.54 4.14 3.69
N ARG A 69 -16.61 4.59 3.02
CA ARG A 69 -17.81 3.76 2.82
C ARG A 69 -17.47 2.49 2.04
N TYR A 70 -16.70 2.60 0.95
CA TYR A 70 -16.27 1.45 0.17
C TYR A 70 -15.39 0.49 0.99
N GLN A 71 -14.43 1.01 1.76
CA GLN A 71 -13.61 0.19 2.65
C GLN A 71 -14.46 -0.60 3.65
N GLY A 72 -15.47 0.03 4.26
CA GLY A 72 -16.40 -0.66 5.16
C GLY A 72 -17.16 -1.78 4.46
N LEU A 73 -17.73 -1.49 3.30
CA LEU A 73 -18.48 -2.46 2.49
C LEU A 73 -17.60 -3.64 2.07
N PHE A 74 -16.40 -3.38 1.54
CA PHE A 74 -15.49 -4.43 1.10
C PHE A 74 -14.96 -5.25 2.27
N LYS A 75 -14.68 -4.64 3.43
CA LYS A 75 -14.31 -5.38 4.64
C LYS A 75 -15.40 -6.36 5.05
N GLU A 76 -16.65 -5.93 5.04
CA GLU A 76 -17.81 -6.79 5.33
C GLU A 76 -17.93 -7.94 4.32
N CYS A 77 -17.70 -7.67 3.03
CA CYS A 77 -17.68 -8.70 2.00
C CYS A 77 -16.56 -9.72 2.23
N PHE A 78 -15.32 -9.28 2.45
CA PHE A 78 -14.21 -10.18 2.74
C PHE A 78 -14.45 -11.01 3.98
N TYR A 79 -15.02 -10.40 5.02
CA TYR A 79 -15.44 -11.11 6.22
C TYR A 79 -16.38 -12.27 5.89
N THR A 80 -17.44 -12.02 5.12
CA THR A 80 -18.38 -13.10 4.76
C THR A 80 -17.74 -14.21 3.94
N ILE A 81 -16.87 -13.86 3.00
CA ILE A 81 -16.25 -14.82 2.10
C ILE A 81 -15.28 -15.69 2.89
N ILE A 82 -14.39 -15.08 3.68
CA ILE A 82 -13.42 -15.83 4.50
C ILE A 82 -14.15 -16.68 5.54
N ASP A 83 -15.19 -16.14 6.19
CA ASP A 83 -16.02 -16.89 7.14
C ASP A 83 -16.71 -18.11 6.49
N THR A 84 -16.95 -18.12 5.17
CA THR A 84 -17.45 -19.33 4.49
C THR A 84 -16.39 -20.39 4.23
N PHE A 85 -15.12 -20.02 4.11
CA PHE A 85 -14.02 -20.97 3.93
C PHE A 85 -13.45 -21.43 5.29
N PHE A 86 -13.31 -20.49 6.23
CA PHE A 86 -12.64 -20.65 7.51
C PHE A 86 -13.48 -19.97 8.61
N PRO A 87 -14.40 -20.70 9.25
CA PRO A 87 -15.26 -20.13 10.28
C PRO A 87 -14.43 -19.77 11.52
N GLY A 88 -14.46 -18.50 11.92
CA GLY A 88 -13.86 -18.03 13.18
C GLY A 88 -12.38 -17.63 13.14
N GLU A 89 -11.68 -17.81 12.02
CA GLU A 89 -10.24 -17.45 11.86
C GLU A 89 -10.04 -16.25 10.93
N TYR A 90 -11.09 -15.44 10.72
CA TYR A 90 -11.05 -14.30 9.79
C TYR A 90 -9.95 -13.30 10.12
N ASP A 91 -9.87 -12.85 11.37
CA ASP A 91 -8.96 -11.77 11.77
C ASP A 91 -7.50 -12.18 11.54
N ASP A 92 -7.16 -13.43 11.86
CA ASP A 92 -5.81 -13.97 11.67
C ASP A 92 -5.45 -14.02 10.18
N ILE A 93 -6.33 -14.56 9.34
CA ILE A 93 -6.08 -14.66 7.89
C ILE A 93 -5.99 -13.26 7.26
N PHE A 94 -6.91 -12.37 7.61
CA PHE A 94 -6.96 -11.03 7.04
C PHE A 94 -5.74 -10.20 7.45
N ASN A 95 -5.28 -10.33 8.70
CA ASN A 95 -4.07 -9.66 9.18
C ASN A 95 -2.82 -10.22 8.50
N ASN A 96 -2.66 -11.54 8.40
CA ASN A 96 -1.53 -12.15 7.69
C ASN A 96 -1.45 -11.66 6.22
N ILE A 97 -2.59 -11.61 5.50
CA ILE A 97 -2.62 -11.09 4.12
C ILE A 97 -2.22 -9.60 4.06
N CYS A 98 -2.62 -8.81 5.05
CA CYS A 98 -2.25 -7.40 5.12
C CYS A 98 -0.78 -7.18 5.52
N GLU A 99 -0.23 -8.05 6.37
CA GLU A 99 1.15 -8.00 6.84
C GLU A 99 2.13 -8.47 5.77
N ASP A 100 1.76 -9.45 4.93
CA ASP A 100 2.55 -9.92 3.80
C ASP A 100 2.88 -8.78 2.79
N ASP A 101 1.97 -7.81 2.64
CA ASP A 101 2.15 -6.65 1.74
C ASP A 101 3.04 -5.55 2.39
N GLU A 102 3.17 -5.52 3.72
CA GLU A 102 4.12 -4.64 4.41
C GLU A 102 5.56 -5.20 4.45
N HIS A 103 5.76 -6.47 4.06
CA HIS A 103 7.03 -7.18 4.18
C HIS A 103 7.62 -7.76 2.88
N GLN A 104 7.02 -7.53 1.71
CA GLN A 104 7.67 -7.84 0.43
C GLN A 104 8.61 -6.72 -0.05
N ASP A 105 9.63 -6.45 0.75
CA ASP A 105 10.94 -6.01 0.25
C ASP A 105 11.93 -7.14 0.59
N GLU A 106 12.13 -8.10 -0.32
CA GLU A 106 13.19 -9.13 -0.20
C GLU A 106 14.62 -8.53 -0.12
N ASP A 107 14.72 -7.20 -0.20
CA ASP A 107 15.91 -6.36 0.01
C ASP A 107 16.16 -6.00 1.51
N ASP A 108 15.25 -6.35 2.43
CA ASP A 108 15.31 -5.94 3.85
C ASP A 108 16.47 -6.58 4.64
N ASN A 109 16.90 -7.81 4.32
CA ASN A 109 18.07 -8.40 5.00
C ASN A 109 19.39 -7.69 4.64
N GLY A 110 19.52 -7.23 3.39
CA GLY A 110 20.69 -6.46 2.95
C GLY A 110 20.68 -5.04 3.52
N ASN A 111 19.52 -4.40 3.44
CA ASN A 111 19.32 -3.04 3.95
C ASN A 111 19.41 -2.96 5.47
N SER A 112 18.86 -3.90 6.22
CA SER A 112 18.98 -3.94 7.69
C SER A 112 20.43 -4.12 8.17
N LYS A 113 21.22 -4.99 7.52
CA LYS A 113 22.66 -5.14 7.80
C LYS A 113 23.43 -3.86 7.49
N LEU A 114 23.14 -3.22 6.36
CA LEU A 114 23.76 -1.95 5.97
C LEU A 114 23.41 -0.84 6.97
N ILE A 115 22.13 -0.70 7.34
CA ILE A 115 21.67 0.27 8.33
C ILE A 115 22.36 0.03 9.68
N THR A 116 22.45 -1.22 10.11
CA THR A 116 23.16 -1.60 11.36
C THR A 116 24.63 -1.21 11.30
N ALA A 117 25.33 -1.53 10.21
CA ALA A 117 26.74 -1.15 10.03
C ALA A 117 26.95 0.38 10.01
N LEU A 118 26.00 1.14 9.44
CA LEU A 118 26.03 2.60 9.46
C LEU A 118 25.78 3.16 10.87
N VAL A 119 24.86 2.59 11.63
CA VAL A 119 24.62 2.98 13.02
C VAL A 119 25.84 2.68 13.89
N GLU A 120 26.48 1.53 13.72
CA GLU A 120 27.75 1.23 14.38
C GLU A 120 28.84 2.22 14.01
N SER A 121 28.94 2.60 12.73
CA SER A 121 29.91 3.58 12.24
C SER A 121 29.66 4.96 12.87
N TYR A 122 28.40 5.34 13.06
CA TYR A 122 28.02 6.56 13.78
C TYR A 122 28.49 6.51 15.25
N GLU A 123 28.31 5.39 15.95
CA GLU A 123 28.72 5.26 17.35
C GLU A 123 30.24 5.30 17.50
N LYS A 124 30.96 4.56 16.64
CA LYS A 124 32.44 4.49 16.61
C LYS A 124 33.11 5.81 16.23
N SER A 125 32.41 6.71 15.54
CA SER A 125 32.95 8.01 15.13
C SER A 125 33.06 9.00 16.30
N SER A 126 34.24 9.57 16.54
CA SER A 126 34.45 10.59 17.58
C SER A 126 34.04 12.00 17.14
N ALA A 127 34.26 12.33 15.86
CA ALA A 127 33.99 13.65 15.30
C ALA A 127 32.53 13.82 14.90
N TRP A 128 31.91 14.92 15.34
CA TRP A 128 30.52 15.25 14.97
C TRP A 128 30.32 15.39 13.46
N GLN A 129 31.33 15.86 12.72
CA GLN A 129 31.24 16.01 11.27
C GLN A 129 31.01 14.66 10.58
N VAL A 130 31.77 13.63 10.97
CA VAL A 130 31.65 12.27 10.45
C VAL A 130 30.32 11.65 10.88
N ARG A 131 29.93 11.83 12.15
CA ARG A 131 28.60 11.41 12.64
C ARG A 131 27.46 12.01 11.83
N ARG A 132 27.55 13.31 11.51
CA ARG A 132 26.55 14.02 10.70
C ARG A 132 26.50 13.52 9.25
N GLN A 133 27.66 13.20 8.66
CA GLN A 133 27.73 12.60 7.32
C GLN A 133 27.05 11.23 7.29
N VAL A 134 27.41 10.32 8.20
CA VAL A 134 26.80 8.99 8.31
C VAL A 134 25.29 9.11 8.55
N LEU A 135 24.88 10.01 9.46
CA LEU A 135 23.47 10.25 9.76
C LEU A 135 22.71 10.86 8.57
N SER A 136 23.39 11.62 7.70
CA SER A 136 22.77 12.20 6.50
C SER A 136 22.39 11.13 5.46
N VAL A 137 23.16 10.04 5.40
CA VAL A 137 22.85 8.87 4.57
C VAL A 137 21.62 8.16 5.11
N LEU A 138 21.57 7.93 6.43
CA LEU A 138 20.44 7.30 7.09
C LEU A 138 19.16 8.15 6.97
N ALA A 139 19.24 9.47 7.15
CA ALA A 139 18.10 10.39 7.08
C ALA A 139 17.52 10.56 5.67
N MET A 140 18.26 10.20 4.61
CA MET A 140 17.75 10.16 3.25
C MET A 140 16.84 8.94 3.02
N LYS A 141 17.10 7.82 3.70
CA LYS A 141 16.39 6.55 3.50
C LYS A 141 15.36 6.24 4.57
N LEU A 142 15.57 6.72 5.79
CA LEU A 142 14.75 6.43 6.95
C LEU A 142 14.09 7.69 7.51
N SER A 143 12.82 7.55 7.90
CA SER A 143 12.16 8.53 8.75
C SER A 143 12.76 8.52 10.16
N PHE A 144 12.61 9.63 10.90
CA PHE A 144 13.08 9.72 12.28
C PHE A 144 12.51 8.59 13.17
N ARG A 145 11.23 8.24 12.97
CA ARG A 145 10.56 7.17 13.73
C ARG A 145 11.21 5.81 13.51
N GLN A 146 11.54 5.47 12.26
CA GLN A 146 12.24 4.23 11.93
C GLN A 146 13.66 4.23 12.52
N LEU A 147 14.36 5.37 12.43
CA LEU A 147 15.74 5.47 12.89
C LEU A 147 15.91 5.35 14.41
N ILE A 148 14.92 5.80 15.20
CA ILE A 148 14.90 5.59 16.66
C ILE A 148 14.97 4.11 17.02
N ASN A 149 14.31 3.24 16.24
CA ASN A 149 14.31 1.80 16.50
C ASN A 149 15.72 1.20 16.41
N TYR A 150 16.53 1.68 15.45
CA TYR A 150 17.92 1.26 15.29
C TYR A 150 18.87 1.95 16.28
N LYS A 151 18.62 3.22 16.60
CA LYS A 151 19.43 3.99 17.55
C LYS A 151 18.54 4.69 18.59
N PRO A 152 18.34 4.07 19.76
CA PRO A 152 17.66 4.74 20.85
C PRO A 152 18.50 5.94 21.36
N GLY A 153 17.80 7.00 21.78
CA GLY A 153 18.41 8.22 22.30
C GLY A 153 18.92 9.20 21.24
N LEU A 154 18.65 8.98 19.95
CA LEU A 154 18.89 9.98 18.91
C LEU A 154 17.86 11.12 19.03
N THR A 155 18.33 12.37 19.07
CA THR A 155 17.44 13.54 19.13
C THR A 155 16.98 13.99 17.75
N GLU A 156 15.76 14.50 17.66
CA GLU A 156 15.21 15.10 16.42
C GLU A 156 16.14 16.18 15.85
N TYR A 157 16.75 16.99 16.72
CA TYR A 157 17.71 18.01 16.32
C TYR A 157 18.87 17.42 15.49
N ARG A 158 19.46 16.31 15.94
CA ARG A 158 20.58 15.66 15.22
C ARG A 158 20.12 15.12 13.87
N TYR A 159 18.94 14.51 13.83
CA TYR A 159 18.33 14.03 12.60
C TYR A 159 18.10 15.17 11.60
N TYR A 160 17.47 16.27 12.04
CA TYR A 160 17.16 17.41 11.18
C TYR A 160 18.42 18.11 10.65
N VAL A 161 19.45 18.27 11.49
CA VAL A 161 20.74 18.83 11.06
C VAL A 161 21.41 17.96 10.00
N ALA A 162 21.30 16.63 10.10
CA ALA A 162 21.83 15.70 9.09
C ALA A 162 21.00 15.68 7.80
N GLN A 163 19.67 15.75 7.90
CA GLN A 163 18.78 15.89 6.75
C GLN A 163 19.03 17.19 6.00
N LYS A 164 19.13 18.31 6.73
CA LYS A 164 19.50 19.61 6.15
C LYS A 164 20.88 19.57 5.50
N HIS A 165 21.84 18.84 6.08
CA HIS A 165 23.15 18.66 5.50
C HIS A 165 23.08 17.93 4.15
N SER A 166 22.30 16.84 4.06
CA SER A 166 22.07 16.12 2.80
C SER A 166 21.48 17.04 1.72
N ILE A 167 20.51 17.89 2.09
CA ILE A 167 19.88 18.82 1.15
C ILE A 167 20.84 19.90 0.66
N LEU A 168 21.68 20.45 1.54
CA LEU A 168 22.54 21.60 1.21
C LEU A 168 23.87 21.23 0.55
N TYR A 169 24.49 20.15 0.99
CA TYR A 169 25.85 19.77 0.59
C TYR A 169 25.90 18.42 -0.14
N GLY A 170 24.79 17.67 -0.15
CA GLY A 170 24.71 16.30 -0.64
C GLY A 170 25.01 15.25 0.44
N CYS A 171 24.75 13.99 0.09
CA CYS A 171 24.88 12.86 1.01
C CYS A 171 26.34 12.48 1.25
N ALA A 172 26.69 12.22 2.51
CA ALA A 172 28.03 11.76 2.93
C ALA A 172 29.20 12.68 2.54
N ILE A 173 28.94 13.92 2.12
CA ILE A 173 29.98 14.86 1.69
C ILE A 173 30.54 15.60 2.91
N PRO A 174 31.87 15.75 3.06
CA PRO A 174 32.41 16.62 4.07
C PRO A 174 32.07 18.08 3.76
N PRO A 175 31.59 18.87 4.74
CA PRO A 175 31.42 20.30 4.54
C PRO A 175 32.77 20.91 4.18
N SER A 176 32.79 21.83 3.21
CA SER A 176 34.03 22.50 2.81
C SER A 176 34.67 23.17 4.03
N GLU A 177 35.94 22.87 4.27
CA GLU A 177 36.71 23.56 5.30
C GLU A 177 36.88 25.00 4.84
N THR A 178 36.02 25.91 5.33
CA THR A 178 36.27 27.34 5.16
C THR A 178 37.50 27.65 6.00
N CYS A 179 38.68 27.67 5.39
CA CYS A 179 39.89 28.17 6.01
C CYS A 179 39.64 29.65 6.33
N LYS A 180 39.21 29.93 7.57
CA LYS A 180 39.04 31.29 8.06
C LYS A 180 40.43 31.80 8.41
N THR A 181 41.18 32.25 7.40
CA THR A 181 42.40 33.02 7.62
C THR A 181 42.01 34.28 8.40
N ARG A 182 42.35 34.32 9.70
CA ARG A 182 42.25 35.55 10.50
C ARG A 182 43.28 36.52 9.95
N ASN A 183 42.86 37.42 9.08
CA ASN A 183 43.70 38.54 8.70
C ASN A 183 43.88 39.42 9.94
N LYS A 184 45.13 39.55 10.41
CA LYS A 184 45.49 40.56 11.41
C LYS A 184 45.29 41.90 10.73
N MET A 185 44.39 42.74 11.24
CA MET A 185 44.34 44.14 10.80
C MET A 185 45.58 44.84 11.36
N ASP A 186 46.40 45.39 10.47
CA ASP A 186 47.49 46.28 10.88
C ASP A 186 46.87 47.60 11.39
N GLN A 187 47.23 47.99 12.60
CA GLN A 187 46.67 49.17 13.28
C GLN A 187 47.23 50.50 12.77
N GLU A 188 48.10 50.49 11.75
CA GLU A 188 48.73 51.70 11.19
C GLU A 188 47.81 52.51 10.24
N LYS A 189 46.55 52.10 10.08
CA LYS A 189 45.53 52.83 9.29
C LYS A 189 44.29 53.20 10.10
N LEU A 190 44.45 53.49 11.39
CA LEU A 190 43.46 54.18 12.20
C LEU A 190 43.82 55.66 12.34
#